data_AF-A0A8B9LV04-F1
#
_entry.id   AF-A0A8B9LV04-F1
#
_cell.length_a   1.000
_cell.length_b   1.000
_cell.length_c   1.000
_cell.angle_alpha   90.00
_cell.angle_beta   90.00
_cell.angle_gamma   90.00
#
_symmetry.space_group_name_H-M   'P 1'
#
loop_
_entity.id
_entity.type
_entity.pdbx_description
1 polymer ?
#
loop_
_entity_poly.entity_id
_entity_poly.type
_entity_poly.pdbx_seq_one_letter_code
_entity_poly.pdbx_strand_id
1 'polypeptide(L)'
;SRTRKRIAPFVMSFGFRVFGVVLIILDIALVIVDLSLPDQNEVRTPLEAISLVISFFFVIDVLLRVYVEGFKVYFSSKLNIMDACIVFITLIVTMIYTFSNFSGTNLIPRVVSFLRALRIVILVRVFRLASQKKELEKVTRRMVSENKRRYQKDGFDLDLTYVTDRVIAMSFPSSGKQALYRNPIKEVARFLDTKHPDHYRVYNLCSQKGYDPLLFHYRVQRVMIDDHNVFQMFVLCLFYCLLIYYVLIFYQLFPDTENNAVVISLQEGPVVCGDVKVMFESRAGLPKGYEDYPFYFWFNTSFVENNRLYLSREELDNPRKSKTWDIYKEDFGVTVSFSDPALM
;
A
#
# COMPACT_ATOMS: atom_id res chain seq x y z
N SER A 1 25.49 -8.58 -14.49
CA SER A 1 26.54 -8.07 -13.59
C SER A 1 25.93 -7.66 -12.24
N ARG A 2 26.73 -7.62 -11.16
CA ARG A 2 26.31 -7.08 -9.84
C ARG A 2 25.77 -5.64 -9.95
N THR A 3 26.35 -4.83 -10.84
CA THR A 3 25.93 -3.44 -11.12
C THR A 3 24.53 -3.36 -11.72
N ARG A 4 24.19 -4.22 -12.68
CA ARG A 4 22.83 -4.29 -13.27
C ARG A 4 21.76 -4.57 -12.21
N LYS A 5 22.03 -5.45 -11.24
CA LYS A 5 21.09 -5.76 -10.15
C LYS A 5 20.88 -4.59 -9.17
N ARG A 6 21.86 -3.70 -9.02
CA ARG A 6 21.75 -2.49 -8.17
C ARG A 6 20.99 -1.35 -8.84
N ILE A 7 21.16 -1.19 -10.16
CA ILE A 7 20.59 -0.06 -10.92
C ILE A 7 19.14 -0.36 -11.36
N ALA A 8 18.82 -1.63 -11.63
CA ALA A 8 17.50 -2.03 -12.10
C ALA A 8 16.33 -1.56 -11.21
N PRO A 9 16.37 -1.64 -9.87
CA PRO A 9 15.28 -1.17 -9.01
C PRO A 9 15.02 0.33 -9.17
N PHE A 10 16.08 1.13 -9.34
CA PHE A 10 15.97 2.58 -9.50
C PHE A 10 15.38 2.96 -10.86
N VAL A 11 15.94 2.44 -11.95
CA VAL A 11 15.47 2.72 -13.33
C VAL A 11 14.03 2.23 -13.53
N MET A 12 13.67 1.12 -12.90
CA MET A 12 12.32 0.56 -12.98
C MET A 12 11.36 1.16 -11.95
N SER A 13 11.84 2.01 -11.04
CA SER A 13 11.05 2.61 -9.97
C SER A 13 9.91 3.47 -10.52
N PHE A 14 8.83 3.56 -9.76
CA PHE A 14 7.70 4.42 -10.12
C PHE A 14 8.11 5.90 -10.16
N GLY A 15 8.88 6.36 -9.17
CA GLY A 15 9.34 7.74 -9.09
C GLY A 15 10.14 8.17 -10.32
N PHE A 16 11.09 7.33 -10.78
CA PHE A 16 11.88 7.63 -11.97
C PHE A 16 11.04 7.73 -13.24
N ARG A 17 10.00 6.89 -13.38
CA ARG A 17 9.07 6.96 -14.52
C ARG A 17 8.18 8.20 -14.47
N VAL A 18 7.64 8.55 -13.30
CA VAL A 18 6.84 9.77 -13.11
C VAL A 18 7.67 11.01 -13.41
N PHE A 19 8.92 11.04 -12.94
CA PHE A 19 9.86 12.12 -13.25
C PHE A 19 10.06 12.29 -14.77
N GLY A 20 10.21 11.18 -15.50
CA GLY A 20 10.27 11.21 -16.97
C GLY A 20 9.02 11.84 -17.62
N VAL A 21 7.81 11.59 -17.08
CA VAL A 21 6.57 12.24 -17.57
C VAL A 21 6.57 13.73 -17.31
N VAL A 22 6.97 14.13 -16.11
CA VAL A 22 7.04 15.55 -15.73
C VAL A 22 7.99 16.29 -16.68
N LEU A 23 9.13 15.68 -17.04
CA LEU A 23 10.06 16.26 -18.02
C LEU A 23 9.48 16.32 -19.44
N ILE A 24 8.66 15.36 -19.86
CA ILE A 24 7.95 15.44 -21.14
C ILE A 24 6.98 16.62 -21.15
N ILE A 25 6.19 16.78 -20.07
CA ILE A 25 5.24 17.88 -19.94
C ILE A 25 5.98 19.23 -19.91
N LEU A 26 7.09 19.29 -19.17
CA LEU A 26 7.94 20.48 -19.12
C LEU A 26 8.50 20.81 -20.51
N ASP A 27 9.03 19.83 -21.25
CA ASP A 27 9.55 20.06 -22.60
C ASP A 27 8.46 20.60 -23.54
N ILE A 28 7.25 20.03 -23.49
CA ILE A 28 6.10 20.54 -24.25
C ILE A 28 5.76 21.98 -23.87
N ALA A 29 5.76 22.30 -22.57
CA ALA A 29 5.52 23.66 -22.09
C ALA A 29 6.60 24.63 -22.59
N LEU A 30 7.87 24.23 -22.58
CA LEU A 30 8.98 25.01 -23.13
C LEU A 30 8.80 25.28 -24.63
N VAL A 31 8.30 24.30 -25.40
CA VAL A 31 7.98 24.53 -26.83
C VAL A 31 6.90 25.58 -27.00
N ILE A 32 5.82 25.49 -26.23
CA ILE A 32 4.68 26.43 -26.32
C ILE A 32 5.13 27.85 -25.96
N VAL A 33 5.97 27.98 -24.93
CA VAL A 33 6.57 29.26 -24.54
C VAL A 33 7.49 29.78 -25.66
N ASP A 34 8.38 28.95 -26.20
CA ASP A 34 9.29 29.35 -27.31
C ASP A 34 8.51 29.85 -28.54
N LEU A 35 7.40 29.19 -28.89
CA LEU A 35 6.51 29.60 -29.99
C LEU A 35 5.78 30.93 -29.74
N SER A 36 5.59 31.30 -28.47
CA SER A 36 4.84 32.51 -28.09
C SER A 36 5.73 33.74 -27.93
N LEU A 37 7.06 33.55 -27.90
CA LEU A 37 8.02 34.64 -27.71
C LEU A 37 8.47 35.23 -29.06
N PRO A 38 8.52 36.57 -29.22
CA PRO A 38 9.14 37.21 -30.39
C PRO A 38 10.64 36.90 -30.53
N ASP A 39 11.16 36.96 -31.76
CA ASP A 39 12.49 36.45 -32.15
C ASP A 39 13.70 37.10 -31.45
N GLN A 40 13.54 38.26 -30.80
CA GLN A 40 14.64 38.99 -30.15
C GLN A 40 14.67 38.87 -28.62
N ASN A 41 13.96 37.90 -28.04
CA ASN A 41 13.92 37.75 -26.58
C ASN A 41 15.17 37.07 -26.03
N GLU A 42 15.89 37.76 -25.13
CA GLU A 42 17.05 37.23 -24.36
C GLU A 42 16.72 35.93 -23.59
N VAL A 43 15.44 35.67 -23.33
CA VAL A 43 14.94 34.49 -22.63
C VAL A 43 15.03 33.21 -23.47
N ARG A 44 15.25 33.28 -24.79
CA ARG A 44 15.32 32.06 -25.64
C ARG A 44 16.56 31.21 -25.36
N THR A 45 17.72 31.81 -25.17
CA THR A 45 18.98 31.09 -24.89
C THR A 45 18.90 30.17 -23.65
N PRO A 46 18.39 30.62 -22.49
CA PRO A 46 18.21 29.72 -21.34
C PRO A 46 17.15 28.64 -21.58
N LEU A 47 16.07 28.93 -22.32
CA LEU A 47 15.06 27.92 -22.67
C LEU A 47 15.66 26.79 -23.54
N GLU A 48 16.50 27.14 -24.51
CA GLU A 48 17.23 26.19 -25.35
C GLU A 48 18.19 25.32 -24.54
N ALA A 49 18.93 25.91 -23.61
CA ALA A 49 19.81 25.18 -22.70
C ALA A 49 19.03 24.16 -21.84
N ILE A 50 17.86 24.55 -21.32
CA ILE A 50 16.99 23.64 -20.55
C ILE A 50 16.49 22.50 -21.44
N SER A 51 16.01 22.77 -22.65
CA SER A 51 15.60 21.72 -23.60
C SER A 51 16.74 20.76 -23.96
N LEU A 52 17.98 21.26 -24.07
CA LEU A 52 19.15 20.42 -24.31
C LEU A 52 19.44 19.49 -23.12
N VAL A 53 19.38 20.00 -21.89
CA VAL A 53 19.54 19.19 -20.66
C VAL A 53 18.48 18.08 -20.58
N ILE A 54 17.22 18.43 -20.87
CA ILE A 54 16.11 17.45 -20.91
C ILE A 54 16.36 16.38 -21.98
N SER A 55 16.84 16.77 -23.16
CA SER A 55 17.17 15.83 -24.24
C SER A 55 18.27 14.84 -23.83
N PHE A 56 19.33 15.32 -23.16
CA PHE A 56 20.39 14.45 -22.62
C PHE A 56 19.87 13.49 -21.55
N PHE A 57 18.99 13.94 -20.65
CA PHE A 57 18.36 13.07 -19.66
C PHE A 57 17.66 11.88 -20.33
N PHE A 58 16.95 12.11 -21.44
CA PHE A 58 16.24 11.05 -22.13
C PHE A 58 17.14 10.06 -22.86
N VAL A 59 18.29 10.52 -23.37
CA VAL A 59 19.32 9.62 -23.91
C VAL A 59 19.87 8.72 -22.80
N ILE A 60 20.19 9.29 -21.65
CA ILE A 60 20.66 8.55 -20.47
C ILE A 60 19.60 7.53 -20.03
N ASP A 61 18.33 7.92 -19.97
CA ASP A 61 17.22 7.01 -19.66
C ASP A 61 17.15 5.82 -20.63
N VAL A 62 17.21 6.06 -21.95
CA VAL A 62 17.23 4.97 -22.94
C VAL A 62 18.44 4.06 -22.75
N LEU A 63 19.64 4.63 -22.55
CA LEU A 63 20.87 3.85 -22.33
C LEU A 63 20.79 3.00 -21.05
N LEU A 64 20.27 3.56 -19.96
CA LEU A 64 20.04 2.84 -18.72
C LEU A 64 19.05 1.69 -18.91
N ARG A 65 17.97 1.89 -19.67
CA ARG A 65 17.01 0.82 -19.98
C ARG A 65 17.61 -0.26 -20.87
N VAL A 66 18.38 0.10 -21.90
CA VAL A 66 19.12 -0.86 -22.73
C VAL A 66 20.08 -1.69 -21.88
N TYR A 67 20.77 -1.06 -20.92
CA TYR A 67 21.67 -1.75 -19.98
C TYR A 67 20.92 -2.68 -19.00
N VAL A 68 19.77 -2.24 -18.48
CA VAL A 68 18.96 -2.99 -17.49
C VAL A 68 18.17 -4.13 -18.12
N GLU A 69 17.53 -3.92 -19.27
CA GLU A 69 16.76 -4.94 -19.99
C GLU A 69 17.67 -5.88 -20.76
N GLY A 70 18.77 -5.35 -21.30
CA GLY A 70 19.72 -6.04 -22.17
C GLY A 70 19.43 -5.74 -23.64
N PHE A 71 20.50 -5.52 -24.42
CA PHE A 71 20.41 -5.03 -25.80
C PHE A 71 19.42 -5.82 -26.69
N LYS A 72 19.57 -7.15 -26.78
CA LYS A 72 18.70 -7.99 -27.62
C LYS A 72 17.23 -7.95 -27.19
N VAL A 73 16.95 -7.87 -25.89
CA VAL A 73 15.59 -7.85 -25.34
C VAL A 73 14.94 -6.50 -25.60
N TYR A 74 15.67 -5.42 -25.32
CA TYR A 74 15.19 -4.05 -25.51
C TYR A 74 14.78 -3.80 -26.96
N PHE A 75 15.64 -4.14 -27.92
CA PHE A 75 15.42 -3.94 -29.35
C PHE A 75 14.55 -5.03 -30.01
N SER A 76 13.97 -5.95 -29.25
CA SER A 76 12.95 -6.87 -29.77
C SER A 76 11.56 -6.21 -29.84
N SER A 77 11.31 -5.20 -29.00
CA SER A 77 10.05 -4.47 -28.95
C SER A 77 10.01 -3.31 -29.95
N LYS A 78 9.08 -3.35 -30.91
CA LYS A 78 8.89 -2.27 -31.90
C LYS A 78 8.73 -0.88 -31.27
N LEU A 79 8.03 -0.78 -30.14
CA LEU A 79 7.82 0.49 -29.42
C LEU A 79 9.11 1.02 -28.77
N ASN A 80 9.97 0.14 -28.27
CA ASN A 80 11.26 0.51 -27.69
C ASN A 80 12.25 1.00 -28.76
N ILE A 81 12.24 0.36 -29.94
CA ILE A 81 13.04 0.79 -31.10
C ILE A 81 12.61 2.19 -31.53
N MET A 82 11.30 2.41 -31.72
CA MET A 82 10.75 3.71 -32.11
C MET A 82 11.10 4.80 -31.08
N ASP A 83 10.92 4.53 -29.78
CA ASP A 83 11.28 5.47 -28.71
C ASP A 83 12.78 5.83 -28.72
N ALA A 84 13.66 4.84 -28.88
CA ALA A 84 15.10 5.09 -28.97
C ALA A 84 15.44 5.99 -30.18
N CYS A 85 14.87 5.69 -31.36
CA CYS A 85 15.07 6.53 -32.55
C CYS A 85 14.61 7.97 -32.31
N ILE A 86 13.43 8.16 -31.71
CA ILE A 86 12.90 9.49 -31.40
C ILE A 86 13.85 10.26 -30.48
N VAL A 87 14.39 9.63 -29.44
CA VAL A 87 15.33 10.27 -28.50
C VAL A 87 16.61 10.72 -29.19
N PHE A 88 17.20 9.86 -30.02
CA PHE A 88 18.42 10.22 -30.74
C PHE A 88 18.19 11.32 -31.77
N ILE A 89 17.08 11.24 -32.52
CA ILE A 89 16.74 12.27 -33.51
C ILE A 89 16.46 13.61 -32.80
N THR A 90 15.67 13.62 -31.73
CA THR A 90 15.37 14.85 -30.97
C THR A 90 16.61 15.48 -30.35
N LEU A 91 17.56 14.69 -29.87
CA LEU A 91 18.86 15.20 -29.41
C LEU A 91 19.63 15.88 -30.56
N ILE A 92 19.77 15.21 -31.70
CA ILE A 92 20.49 15.76 -32.87
C ILE A 92 19.86 17.08 -33.30
N VAL A 93 18.54 17.11 -33.39
CA VAL A 93 17.79 18.31 -33.76
C VAL A 93 18.01 19.44 -32.77
N THR A 94 17.95 19.15 -31.47
CA THR A 94 18.16 20.15 -30.41
C THR A 94 19.60 20.66 -30.43
N MET A 95 20.58 19.77 -30.65
CA MET A 95 21.99 20.13 -30.78
C MET A 95 22.23 21.02 -31.99
N ILE A 96 21.71 20.68 -33.17
CA ILE A 96 21.82 21.51 -34.37
C ILE A 96 21.28 22.92 -34.10
N TYR A 97 20.11 23.03 -33.47
CA TYR A 97 19.50 24.32 -33.18
C TYR A 97 20.33 25.16 -32.19
N THR A 98 20.72 24.59 -31.04
CA THR A 98 21.52 25.32 -30.03
C THR A 98 22.90 25.71 -30.55
N PHE A 99 23.58 24.84 -31.30
CA PHE A 99 24.92 25.11 -31.84
C PHE A 99 24.91 26.02 -33.08
N SER A 100 23.85 25.99 -33.90
CA SER A 100 23.72 26.90 -35.05
C SER A 100 23.48 28.35 -34.65
N ASN A 101 22.69 28.58 -33.59
CA ASN A 101 22.55 29.90 -32.97
C ASN A 101 23.91 30.41 -32.45
N PHE A 102 24.71 29.53 -31.85
CA PHE A 102 26.04 29.87 -31.36
C PHE A 102 27.05 30.15 -32.49
N SER A 103 26.88 29.49 -33.65
CA SER A 103 27.77 29.61 -34.80
C SER A 103 27.38 30.73 -35.79
N GLY A 104 26.27 31.44 -35.54
CA GLY A 104 25.77 32.52 -36.40
C GLY A 104 25.27 32.05 -37.78
N THR A 105 25.02 30.75 -37.97
CA THR A 105 24.55 30.19 -39.23
C THR A 105 23.02 30.21 -39.29
N ASN A 106 22.44 30.99 -40.20
CA ASN A 106 20.99 31.03 -40.38
C ASN A 106 20.48 29.73 -41.02
N LEU A 107 19.87 28.85 -40.21
CA LEU A 107 19.06 27.76 -40.74
C LEU A 107 17.84 28.31 -41.46
N ILE A 108 17.45 27.65 -42.55
CA ILE A 108 16.25 28.02 -43.31
C ILE A 108 15.03 27.96 -42.37
N PRO A 109 14.18 29.00 -42.30
CA PRO A 109 13.01 29.04 -41.41
C PRO A 109 12.08 27.81 -41.55
N ARG A 110 11.99 27.25 -42.76
CA ARG A 110 11.24 26.01 -43.05
C ARG A 110 11.79 24.79 -42.31
N VAL A 111 13.11 24.69 -42.17
CA VAL A 111 13.76 23.61 -41.42
C VAL A 111 13.47 23.77 -39.93
N VAL A 112 13.57 24.99 -39.38
CA VAL A 112 13.23 25.26 -37.98
C VAL A 112 11.77 24.87 -37.65
N SER A 113 10.83 25.23 -38.52
CA SER A 113 9.42 24.83 -38.35
C SER A 113 9.20 23.31 -38.44
N PHE A 114 9.90 22.62 -39.34
CA PHE A 114 9.86 21.16 -39.43
C PHE A 114 10.45 20.47 -38.20
N LEU A 115 11.59 20.97 -37.70
CA LEU A 115 12.25 20.50 -36.50
C LEU A 115 11.39 20.71 -35.23
N ARG A 116 10.64 21.81 -35.17
CA ARG A 116 9.64 22.06 -34.10
C ARG A 116 8.49 21.06 -34.16
N ALA A 117 7.97 20.74 -35.35
CA ALA A 117 6.89 19.77 -35.53
C ALA A 117 7.30 18.34 -35.09
N LEU A 118 8.59 17.99 -35.21
CA LEU A 118 9.13 16.71 -34.77
C LEU A 118 8.98 16.49 -33.26
N ARG A 119 8.84 17.54 -32.45
CA ARG A 119 8.61 17.43 -31.01
C ARG A 119 7.24 16.83 -30.65
N ILE A 120 6.24 16.89 -31.55
CA ILE A 120 4.95 16.19 -31.35
C ILE A 120 5.16 14.67 -31.22
N VAL A 121 6.22 14.14 -31.83
CA VAL A 121 6.59 12.73 -31.73
C VAL A 121 7.00 12.33 -30.30
N ILE A 122 7.35 13.28 -29.42
CA ILE A 122 7.59 13.04 -27.99
C ILE A 122 6.31 12.52 -27.30
N LEU A 123 5.11 12.85 -27.79
CA LEU A 123 3.86 12.30 -27.26
C LEU A 123 3.78 10.77 -27.40
N VAL A 124 4.44 10.18 -28.41
CA VAL A 124 4.58 8.72 -28.56
C VAL A 124 5.22 8.09 -27.31
N ARG A 125 6.07 8.83 -26.60
CA ARG A 125 6.73 8.38 -25.36
C ARG A 125 5.76 8.30 -24.19
N VAL A 126 4.77 9.19 -24.14
CA VAL A 126 3.64 9.10 -23.19
C VAL A 126 2.85 7.82 -23.44
N PHE A 127 2.60 7.47 -24.72
CA PHE A 127 1.93 6.22 -25.08
C PHE A 127 2.75 4.97 -24.72
N ARG A 128 4.08 4.98 -24.88
CA ARG A 128 4.97 3.89 -24.41
C ARG A 128 4.85 3.70 -22.90
N LEU A 129 4.84 4.78 -22.13
CA LEU A 129 4.69 4.68 -20.67
C LEU A 129 3.31 4.16 -20.27
N ALA A 130 2.25 4.62 -20.95
CA ALA A 130 0.89 4.13 -20.74
C ALA A 130 0.76 2.62 -21.06
N SER A 131 1.48 2.15 -22.09
CA SER A 131 1.56 0.71 -22.44
C SER A 131 2.19 -0.13 -21.31
N GLN A 132 3.06 0.46 -20.48
CA GLN A 132 3.68 -0.20 -19.32
C GLN A 132 2.83 -0.17 -18.04
N LYS A 133 1.59 0.35 -18.08
CA LYS A 133 0.70 0.44 -16.91
C LYS A 133 0.52 -0.91 -16.19
N LYS A 134 0.44 -2.02 -16.92
CA LYS A 134 0.34 -3.38 -16.34
C LYS A 134 1.56 -3.77 -15.51
N GLU A 135 2.76 -3.37 -15.94
CA GLU A 135 3.99 -3.61 -15.18
C GLU A 135 4.08 -2.70 -13.95
N LEU A 136 3.57 -1.48 -14.05
CA LEU A 136 3.45 -0.57 -12.90
C LEU A 136 2.49 -1.11 -11.83
N GLU A 137 1.34 -1.65 -12.24
CA GLU A 137 0.41 -2.31 -11.32
C GLU A 137 1.07 -3.49 -10.59
N LYS A 138 1.82 -4.34 -11.30
CA LYS A 138 2.56 -5.47 -10.70
C LYS A 138 3.61 -5.00 -9.69
N VAL A 139 4.41 -3.99 -10.04
CA VAL A 139 5.49 -3.47 -9.16
C VAL A 139 4.91 -2.79 -7.92
N THR A 140 3.84 -2.00 -8.07
CA THR A 140 3.15 -1.35 -6.95
C THR A 140 2.60 -2.38 -5.96
N ARG A 141 1.97 -3.45 -6.46
CA ARG A 141 1.50 -4.56 -5.62
C ARG A 141 2.64 -5.26 -4.88
N ARG A 142 3.81 -5.41 -5.50
CA ARG A 142 4.98 -6.05 -4.87
C ARG A 142 5.59 -5.18 -3.78
N MET A 143 5.64 -3.86 -3.97
CA MET A 143 6.15 -2.95 -2.95
C MET A 143 5.24 -2.93 -1.70
N VAL A 144 3.92 -2.93 -1.87
CA VAL A 144 2.98 -2.92 -0.74
C VAL A 144 2.90 -4.28 -0.03
N SER A 145 3.30 -5.37 -0.68
CA SER A 145 3.21 -6.72 -0.09
C SER A 145 4.45 -7.18 0.67
N GLU A 146 5.55 -6.39 0.72
CA GLU A 146 6.86 -6.69 1.33
C GLU A 146 7.11 -8.18 1.65
N ASN A 147 6.70 -8.66 2.83
CA ASN A 147 6.97 -10.00 3.38
C ASN A 147 5.80 -11.02 3.32
N LYS A 148 4.73 -10.74 2.57
CA LYS A 148 3.58 -11.65 2.49
C LYS A 148 3.81 -12.80 1.50
N ARG A 149 3.43 -14.02 1.89
CA ARG A 149 3.41 -15.17 0.96
C ARG A 149 2.33 -14.93 -0.10
N ARG A 150 2.74 -14.61 -1.32
CA ARG A 150 1.85 -14.42 -2.48
C ARG A 150 1.76 -15.69 -3.33
N TYR A 151 0.58 -15.96 -3.86
CA TYR A 151 0.36 -16.98 -4.87
C TYR A 151 0.79 -16.45 -6.24
N GLN A 152 1.87 -17.01 -6.79
CA GLN A 152 2.44 -16.65 -8.10
C GLN A 152 2.58 -17.87 -9.01
N LYS A 153 1.44 -18.46 -9.40
CA LYS A 153 1.39 -19.64 -10.29
C LYS A 153 0.23 -19.51 -11.26
N ASP A 154 0.33 -20.19 -12.40
CA ASP A 154 -0.76 -20.33 -13.39
C ASP A 154 -1.34 -18.99 -13.89
N GLY A 155 -0.50 -17.95 -13.98
CA GLY A 155 -0.92 -16.62 -14.40
C GLY A 155 -1.69 -15.82 -13.34
N PHE A 156 -1.68 -16.25 -12.08
CA PHE A 156 -2.22 -15.51 -10.94
C PHE A 156 -1.11 -14.88 -10.10
N ASP A 157 -1.34 -13.68 -9.58
CA ASP A 157 -0.45 -12.97 -8.64
C ASP A 157 -1.29 -12.31 -7.52
N LEU A 158 -1.65 -13.11 -6.51
CA LEU A 158 -2.60 -12.73 -5.45
C LEU A 158 -1.97 -12.83 -4.06
N ASP A 159 -2.35 -11.93 -3.15
CA ASP A 159 -2.09 -12.04 -1.70
C ASP A 159 -3.04 -13.09 -1.11
N LEU A 160 -2.67 -14.35 -1.31
CA LEU A 160 -3.43 -15.57 -1.06
C LEU A 160 -2.45 -16.70 -0.72
N THR A 161 -2.76 -17.48 0.32
CA THR A 161 -1.97 -18.63 0.76
C THR A 161 -2.89 -19.81 1.08
N TYR A 162 -2.52 -20.99 0.59
CA TYR A 162 -3.11 -22.25 1.05
C TYR A 162 -2.52 -22.57 2.43
N VAL A 163 -3.37 -22.50 3.46
CA VAL A 163 -3.02 -22.96 4.82
C VAL A 163 -3.01 -24.49 4.83
N THR A 164 -4.00 -25.08 4.15
CA THR A 164 -4.08 -26.51 3.81
C THR A 164 -4.60 -26.64 2.37
N ASP A 165 -4.69 -27.87 1.85
CA ASP A 165 -5.24 -28.13 0.51
C ASP A 165 -6.69 -27.63 0.32
N ARG A 166 -7.43 -27.45 1.43
CA ARG A 166 -8.85 -27.05 1.44
C ARG A 166 -9.13 -25.72 2.13
N VAL A 167 -8.12 -25.09 2.73
CA VAL A 167 -8.26 -23.84 3.49
C VAL A 167 -7.33 -22.79 2.92
N ILE A 168 -7.92 -21.68 2.46
CA ILE A 168 -7.20 -20.55 1.88
C ILE A 168 -7.36 -19.33 2.79
N ALA A 169 -6.24 -18.71 3.14
CA ALA A 169 -6.20 -17.39 3.75
C ALA A 169 -5.81 -16.36 2.68
N MET A 170 -6.56 -15.27 2.56
CA MET A 170 -6.29 -14.21 1.58
C MET A 170 -6.64 -12.83 2.11
N SER A 171 -6.01 -11.80 1.56
CA SER A 171 -6.40 -10.42 1.83
C SER A 171 -7.74 -10.06 1.17
N PHE A 172 -8.38 -9.00 1.70
CA PHE A 172 -9.69 -8.53 1.26
C PHE A 172 -9.76 -8.29 -0.27
N PRO A 173 -10.71 -8.93 -0.99
CA PRO A 173 -10.97 -8.67 -2.41
C PRO A 173 -11.50 -7.26 -2.62
N SER A 174 -10.81 -6.47 -3.43
CA SER A 174 -11.05 -5.03 -3.59
C SER A 174 -11.50 -4.65 -5.00
N SER A 175 -12.26 -3.56 -5.08
CA SER A 175 -12.75 -2.95 -6.32
C SER A 175 -12.18 -1.53 -6.49
N GLY A 176 -12.27 -0.99 -7.71
CA GLY A 176 -11.89 0.39 -8.01
C GLY A 176 -10.39 0.67 -7.77
N LYS A 177 -10.07 1.86 -7.24
CA LYS A 177 -8.68 2.31 -7.02
C LYS A 177 -7.91 1.43 -6.02
N GLN A 178 -8.60 0.75 -5.09
CA GLN A 178 -7.96 -0.12 -4.10
C GLN A 178 -7.39 -1.40 -4.72
N ALA A 179 -7.91 -1.83 -5.88
CA ALA A 179 -7.38 -2.97 -6.64
C ALA A 179 -5.99 -2.71 -7.28
N LEU A 180 -5.48 -1.48 -7.19
CA LEU A 180 -4.11 -1.16 -7.58
C LEU A 180 -3.08 -1.81 -6.65
N TYR A 181 -3.40 -1.96 -5.36
CA TYR A 181 -2.47 -2.50 -4.36
C TYR A 181 -3.02 -3.70 -3.56
N ARG A 182 -4.33 -3.92 -3.54
CA ARG A 182 -4.97 -5.14 -2.99
C ARG A 182 -5.37 -6.13 -4.09
N ASN A 183 -5.81 -7.32 -3.69
CA ASN A 183 -6.35 -8.32 -4.60
C ASN A 183 -7.53 -7.75 -5.40
N PRO A 184 -7.50 -7.72 -6.75
CA PRO A 184 -8.66 -7.36 -7.55
C PRO A 184 -9.74 -8.41 -7.40
N ILE A 185 -10.96 -8.01 -7.04
CA ILE A 185 -12.05 -8.95 -6.77
C ILE A 185 -12.35 -9.88 -7.96
N LYS A 186 -12.26 -9.35 -9.19
CA LYS A 186 -12.46 -10.13 -10.43
C LYS A 186 -11.37 -11.19 -10.62
N GLU A 187 -10.13 -10.90 -10.24
CA GLU A 187 -9.03 -11.88 -10.31
C GLU A 187 -9.16 -12.95 -9.23
N VAL A 188 -9.66 -12.61 -8.04
CA VAL A 188 -9.97 -13.60 -6.99
C VAL A 188 -11.11 -14.51 -7.42
N ALA A 189 -12.18 -13.96 -7.99
CA ALA A 189 -13.29 -14.75 -8.54
C ALA A 189 -12.78 -15.69 -9.65
N ARG A 190 -12.01 -15.17 -10.62
CA ARG A 190 -11.37 -15.98 -11.67
C ARG A 190 -10.51 -17.09 -11.08
N PHE A 191 -9.73 -16.81 -10.04
CA PHE A 191 -8.89 -17.81 -9.38
C PHE A 191 -9.72 -18.93 -8.78
N LEU A 192 -10.74 -18.59 -8.00
CA LEU A 192 -11.60 -19.57 -7.35
C LEU A 192 -12.41 -20.39 -8.36
N ASP A 193 -12.96 -19.76 -9.40
CA ASP A 193 -13.70 -20.47 -10.46
C ASP A 193 -12.79 -21.39 -11.30
N THR A 194 -11.53 -21.01 -11.51
CA THR A 194 -10.57 -21.83 -12.28
C THR A 194 -10.02 -23.00 -11.45
N LYS A 195 -9.72 -22.78 -10.17
CA LYS A 195 -9.04 -23.77 -9.32
C LYS A 195 -9.98 -24.62 -8.48
N HIS A 196 -11.16 -24.10 -8.15
CA HIS A 196 -12.14 -24.72 -7.26
C HIS A 196 -13.57 -24.55 -7.81
N PRO A 197 -13.83 -24.94 -9.07
CA PRO A 197 -15.15 -24.74 -9.69
C PRO A 197 -16.24 -25.36 -8.80
N ASP A 198 -17.28 -24.60 -8.47
CA ASP A 198 -18.40 -25.03 -7.61
C ASP A 198 -18.05 -25.56 -6.20
N HIS A 199 -16.77 -25.59 -5.83
CA HIS A 199 -16.26 -26.22 -4.61
C HIS A 199 -15.55 -25.23 -3.66
N TYR A 200 -16.01 -23.98 -3.61
CA TYR A 200 -15.51 -22.99 -2.66
C TYR A 200 -16.62 -22.27 -1.91
N ARG A 201 -16.27 -21.69 -0.76
CA ARG A 201 -17.07 -20.70 -0.03
C ARG A 201 -16.15 -19.60 0.51
N VAL A 202 -16.55 -18.35 0.37
CA VAL A 202 -15.78 -17.18 0.81
C VAL A 202 -16.34 -16.69 2.13
N TYR A 203 -15.50 -16.58 3.15
CA TYR A 203 -15.84 -15.97 4.44
C TYR A 203 -15.24 -14.57 4.50
N ASN A 204 -16.08 -13.54 4.46
CA ASN A 204 -15.66 -12.15 4.65
C ASN A 204 -15.74 -11.81 6.13
N LEU A 205 -14.59 -11.69 6.78
CA LEU A 205 -14.48 -11.37 8.20
C LEU A 205 -14.54 -9.85 8.49
N CYS A 206 -14.63 -9.00 7.47
CA CYS A 206 -14.61 -7.55 7.67
C CYS A 206 -16.00 -7.01 8.04
N SER A 207 -16.11 -6.38 9.22
CA SER A 207 -17.32 -5.65 9.64
C SER A 207 -17.60 -4.44 8.73
N GLN A 208 -16.56 -3.66 8.45
CA GLN A 208 -16.65 -2.36 7.80
C GLN A 208 -16.93 -2.42 6.30
N LYS A 209 -16.55 -3.52 5.63
CA LYS A 209 -16.53 -3.59 4.16
C LYS A 209 -17.14 -4.88 3.64
N GLY A 210 -18.04 -4.72 2.67
CA GLY A 210 -18.61 -5.79 1.87
C GLY A 210 -18.24 -5.65 0.40
N TYR A 211 -18.70 -6.62 -0.39
CA TYR A 211 -18.66 -6.59 -1.85
C TYR A 211 -19.90 -7.30 -2.40
N ASP A 212 -20.20 -7.08 -3.67
CA ASP A 212 -21.32 -7.71 -4.34
C ASP A 212 -21.17 -9.25 -4.30
N PRO A 213 -22.10 -9.98 -3.64
CA PRO A 213 -22.02 -11.43 -3.51
C PRO A 213 -22.19 -12.15 -4.87
N LEU A 214 -22.80 -11.50 -5.87
CA LEU A 214 -22.98 -12.06 -7.20
C LEU A 214 -21.64 -12.42 -7.86
N LEU A 215 -20.57 -11.66 -7.58
CA LEU A 215 -19.22 -11.90 -8.10
C LEU A 215 -18.63 -13.26 -7.68
N PHE A 216 -19.18 -13.86 -6.62
CA PHE A 216 -18.78 -15.17 -6.12
C PHE A 216 -19.94 -16.17 -6.16
N HIS A 217 -20.94 -15.95 -7.03
CA HIS A 217 -22.10 -16.83 -7.20
C HIS A 217 -22.90 -17.00 -5.89
N TYR A 218 -23.02 -15.93 -5.10
CA TYR A 218 -23.66 -15.93 -3.77
C TYR A 218 -23.03 -16.88 -2.74
N ARG A 219 -21.80 -17.38 -2.99
CA ARG A 219 -21.05 -18.25 -2.06
C ARG A 219 -20.24 -17.44 -1.03
N VAL A 220 -20.80 -16.34 -0.54
CA VAL A 220 -20.15 -15.43 0.42
C VAL A 220 -20.91 -15.41 1.73
N GLN A 221 -20.23 -15.75 2.83
CA GLN A 221 -20.73 -15.56 4.19
C GLN A 221 -20.00 -14.37 4.82
N ARG A 222 -20.74 -13.45 5.44
CA ARG A 222 -20.15 -12.36 6.23
C ARG A 222 -20.11 -12.74 7.70
N VAL A 223 -18.99 -12.44 8.33
CA VAL A 223 -18.79 -12.49 9.78
C VAL A 223 -18.24 -11.11 10.16
N MET A 224 -18.96 -10.35 10.99
CA MET A 224 -18.61 -8.96 11.25
C MET A 224 -17.56 -8.88 12.36
N ILE A 225 -16.29 -8.80 11.98
CA ILE A 225 -15.18 -8.65 12.91
C ILE A 225 -14.53 -7.30 12.65
N ASP A 226 -14.43 -6.49 13.71
CA ASP A 226 -13.70 -5.23 13.67
C ASP A 226 -12.20 -5.51 13.62
N ASP A 227 -11.48 -4.65 12.90
CA ASP A 227 -10.04 -4.83 12.70
C ASP A 227 -9.33 -4.88 14.07
N HIS A 228 -8.41 -5.82 14.26
CA HIS A 228 -7.70 -6.05 15.53
C HIS A 228 -8.55 -6.47 16.75
N ASN A 229 -9.79 -6.92 16.53
CA ASN A 229 -10.62 -7.51 17.58
C ASN A 229 -10.75 -9.03 17.41
N VAL A 230 -11.09 -9.72 18.49
CA VAL A 230 -11.27 -11.17 18.51
C VAL A 230 -12.65 -11.58 18.03
N PHE A 231 -12.78 -12.84 17.62
CA PHE A 231 -14.09 -13.47 17.45
C PHE A 231 -14.78 -13.56 18.81
N GLN A 232 -16.05 -13.16 18.89
CA GLN A 232 -16.90 -13.54 20.03
C GLN A 232 -16.98 -15.08 20.07
N MET A 233 -16.78 -15.68 21.24
CA MET A 233 -16.82 -17.14 21.43
C MET A 233 -18.18 -17.71 21.00
N PHE A 234 -19.25 -16.93 21.11
CA PHE A 234 -20.59 -17.30 20.62
C PHE A 234 -20.65 -17.46 19.08
N VAL A 235 -19.77 -16.80 18.33
CA VAL A 235 -19.66 -16.92 16.86
C VAL A 235 -18.91 -18.20 16.45
N LEU A 236 -18.04 -18.75 17.31
CA LEU A 236 -17.43 -20.07 17.12
C LEU A 236 -18.47 -21.22 17.23
N CYS A 237 -19.62 -21.00 17.88
CA CYS A 237 -20.66 -22.01 18.13
C CYS A 237 -21.95 -21.88 17.28
N LEU A 238 -22.01 -20.97 16.31
CA LEU A 238 -23.21 -20.59 15.50
C LEU A 238 -24.31 -19.82 16.28
N PHE A 239 -24.58 -18.61 15.77
CA PHE A 239 -25.83 -17.82 15.85
C PHE A 239 -26.62 -17.83 17.16
N TYR A 240 -26.51 -16.75 17.95
CA TYR A 240 -27.59 -15.79 18.27
C TYR A 240 -27.08 -14.75 19.29
N CYS A 241 -27.50 -13.49 19.08
CA CYS A 241 -27.66 -12.38 20.04
C CYS A 241 -26.52 -12.05 21.05
N LEU A 242 -25.94 -10.83 20.99
CA LEU A 242 -26.28 -9.72 21.92
C LEU A 242 -25.49 -8.41 21.69
N LEU A 243 -26.00 -7.36 22.34
CA LEU A 243 -25.57 -5.97 22.43
C LEU A 243 -24.19 -5.75 23.09
N ILE A 244 -23.47 -4.75 22.57
CA ILE A 244 -22.38 -4.06 23.28
C ILE A 244 -23.02 -2.99 24.18
N TYR A 245 -22.86 -3.11 25.49
CA TYR A 245 -23.24 -2.07 26.47
C TYR A 245 -21.98 -1.30 26.90
N TYR A 246 -21.96 0.02 26.69
CA TYR A 246 -20.97 0.91 27.28
C TYR A 246 -21.46 1.36 28.64
N VAL A 247 -20.80 0.93 29.73
CA VAL A 247 -21.13 1.32 31.10
C VAL A 247 -20.02 2.23 31.63
N LEU A 248 -20.38 3.44 32.04
CA LEU A 248 -19.49 4.34 32.80
C LEU A 248 -19.45 3.85 34.26
N ILE A 249 -18.29 3.37 34.71
CA ILE A 249 -18.11 2.81 36.05
C ILE A 249 -17.33 3.82 36.90
N PHE A 250 -17.83 4.09 38.11
CA PHE A 250 -17.07 4.83 39.11
C PHE A 250 -16.02 3.91 39.74
N TYR A 251 -14.76 4.33 39.69
CA TYR A 251 -13.63 3.56 40.21
C TYR A 251 -12.82 4.37 41.23
N GLN A 252 -12.17 3.67 42.15
CA GLN A 252 -11.23 4.23 43.10
C GLN A 252 -9.85 3.58 42.90
N LEU A 253 -8.79 4.40 42.95
CA LEU A 253 -7.40 3.96 42.77
C LEU A 253 -6.70 3.88 44.11
N PHE A 254 -6.07 2.74 44.39
CA PHE A 254 -5.24 2.53 45.56
C PHE A 254 -3.83 2.17 45.10
N PRO A 255 -2.82 3.04 45.30
CA PRO A 255 -1.44 2.70 45.00
C PRO A 255 -0.92 1.70 46.05
N ASP A 256 -0.31 0.62 45.58
CA ASP A 256 0.43 -0.34 46.37
C ASP A 256 1.92 -0.19 46.04
N THR A 257 2.58 0.68 46.80
CA THR A 257 3.99 1.00 46.59
C THR A 257 4.94 -0.15 46.94
N GLU A 258 4.51 -1.09 47.79
CA GLU A 258 5.33 -2.24 48.17
C GLU A 258 5.45 -3.23 47.00
N ASN A 259 4.34 -3.45 46.29
CA ASN A 259 4.29 -4.38 45.15
C ASN A 259 4.42 -3.68 43.80
N ASN A 260 4.75 -2.38 43.76
CA ASN A 260 4.78 -1.57 42.54
C ASN A 260 3.49 -1.73 41.69
N ALA A 261 2.34 -1.75 42.36
CA ALA A 261 1.04 -2.05 41.77
C ALA A 261 0.04 -0.92 42.03
N VAL A 262 -1.03 -0.90 41.23
CA VAL A 262 -2.19 -0.03 41.46
C VAL A 262 -3.44 -0.91 41.46
N VAL A 263 -4.20 -0.85 42.54
CA VAL A 263 -5.47 -1.55 42.67
C VAL A 263 -6.60 -0.61 42.23
N ILE A 264 -7.37 -1.05 41.23
CA ILE A 264 -8.56 -0.36 40.76
C ILE A 264 -9.78 -1.06 41.36
N SER A 265 -10.44 -0.40 42.31
CA SER A 265 -11.69 -0.91 42.89
C SER A 265 -12.89 -0.31 42.16
N LEU A 266 -13.82 -1.16 41.76
CA LEU A 266 -15.09 -0.76 41.17
C LEU A 266 -16.15 -0.88 42.29
N GLN A 267 -16.62 0.25 42.83
CA GLN A 267 -17.54 0.26 43.98
C GLN A 267 -18.89 -0.43 43.65
N GLU A 268 -19.32 -0.38 42.39
CA GLU A 268 -20.47 -1.11 41.84
C GLU A 268 -20.07 -1.63 40.45
N GLY A 269 -19.22 -2.67 40.42
CA GLY A 269 -18.79 -3.29 39.17
C GLY A 269 -19.96 -3.85 38.35
N PRO A 270 -19.96 -3.74 37.02
CA PRO A 270 -21.03 -4.28 36.19
C PRO A 270 -21.04 -5.81 36.27
N VAL A 271 -22.23 -6.40 36.24
CA VAL A 271 -22.38 -7.84 35.99
C VAL A 271 -21.93 -8.12 34.56
N VAL A 272 -20.89 -8.94 34.41
CA VAL A 272 -20.33 -9.32 33.10
C VAL A 272 -20.63 -10.79 32.79
N CYS A 273 -20.88 -11.10 31.52
CA CYS A 273 -21.16 -12.45 31.04
C CYS A 273 -20.70 -12.60 29.59
N GLY A 274 -20.10 -13.74 29.24
CA GLY A 274 -19.63 -14.03 27.89
C GLY A 274 -18.32 -13.33 27.57
N ASP A 275 -18.18 -12.80 26.36
CA ASP A 275 -16.98 -12.10 25.90
C ASP A 275 -16.95 -10.65 26.39
N VAL A 276 -15.94 -10.31 27.17
CA VAL A 276 -15.77 -9.01 27.81
C VAL A 276 -14.49 -8.37 27.29
N LYS A 277 -14.60 -7.13 26.81
CA LYS A 277 -13.46 -6.28 26.46
C LYS A 277 -13.23 -5.25 27.57
N VAL A 278 -12.00 -5.15 28.05
CA VAL A 278 -11.59 -4.14 29.03
C VAL A 278 -10.57 -3.22 28.37
N MET A 279 -10.83 -1.91 28.37
CA MET A 279 -9.99 -0.90 27.73
C MET A 279 -9.49 0.09 28.77
N PHE A 280 -8.20 0.42 28.71
CA PHE A 280 -7.56 1.33 29.66
C PHE A 280 -7.21 2.62 28.96
N GLU A 281 -7.73 3.74 29.45
CA GLU A 281 -7.40 5.08 28.97
C GLU A 281 -6.47 5.80 29.97
N SER A 282 -5.62 6.69 29.46
CA SER A 282 -4.73 7.50 30.29
C SER A 282 -4.76 8.96 29.88
N ARG A 283 -4.90 9.84 30.87
CA ARG A 283 -4.77 11.30 30.71
C ARG A 283 -3.31 11.77 30.71
N ALA A 284 -2.37 10.90 31.08
CA ALA A 284 -0.94 11.22 31.16
C ALA A 284 -0.22 11.15 29.79
N GLY A 285 -0.97 10.96 28.69
CA GLY A 285 -0.41 10.94 27.34
C GLY A 285 0.37 9.67 26.99
N LEU A 286 0.01 8.53 27.58
CA LEU A 286 0.62 7.24 27.20
C LEU A 286 0.43 6.97 25.69
N PRO A 287 1.43 6.41 25.00
CA PRO A 287 1.31 6.08 23.59
C PRO A 287 0.13 5.15 23.33
N LYS A 288 -0.76 5.56 22.43
CA LYS A 288 -1.93 4.79 22.03
C LYS A 288 -1.57 3.81 20.91
N GLY A 289 -2.06 2.58 21.04
CA GLY A 289 -1.85 1.52 20.06
C GLY A 289 -3.07 1.32 19.17
N TYR A 290 -3.45 0.06 18.93
CA TYR A 290 -4.71 -0.24 18.27
C TYR A 290 -5.88 0.26 19.11
N GLU A 291 -7.01 0.52 18.45
CA GLU A 291 -8.26 1.01 19.05
C GLU A 291 -8.14 2.39 19.73
N ASP A 292 -7.03 3.11 19.57
CA ASP A 292 -6.75 4.41 20.20
C ASP A 292 -6.71 4.37 21.75
N TYR A 293 -6.30 3.23 22.32
CA TYR A 293 -6.06 3.06 23.76
C TYR A 293 -4.58 2.68 24.04
N PRO A 294 -4.01 3.07 25.19
CA PRO A 294 -2.74 2.54 25.68
C PRO A 294 -2.67 1.01 25.62
N PHE A 295 -3.65 0.33 26.20
CA PHE A 295 -3.79 -1.12 26.13
C PHE A 295 -5.22 -1.57 26.44
N TYR A 296 -5.55 -2.78 26.03
CA TYR A 296 -6.83 -3.44 26.29
C TYR A 296 -6.63 -4.95 26.31
N PHE A 297 -7.68 -5.69 26.67
CA PHE A 297 -7.71 -7.14 26.50
C PHE A 297 -9.15 -7.64 26.40
N TRP A 298 -9.27 -8.88 25.92
CA TRP A 298 -10.51 -9.63 25.89
C TRP A 298 -10.38 -10.87 26.77
N PHE A 299 -11.46 -11.23 27.45
CA PHE A 299 -11.59 -12.52 28.09
C PHE A 299 -13.03 -13.01 27.97
N ASN A 300 -13.24 -14.32 28.09
CA ASN A 300 -14.57 -14.89 28.23
C ASN A 300 -14.79 -15.33 29.68
N THR A 301 -15.93 -14.95 30.27
CA THR A 301 -16.22 -15.26 31.69
C THR A 301 -16.24 -16.76 31.99
N SER A 302 -16.50 -17.62 30.99
CA SER A 302 -16.49 -19.09 31.16
C SER A 302 -15.10 -19.70 31.37
N PHE A 303 -14.02 -18.97 31.05
CA PHE A 303 -12.64 -19.42 31.30
C PHE A 303 -12.04 -18.81 32.56
N VAL A 304 -12.81 -18.05 33.34
CA VAL A 304 -12.33 -17.50 34.61
C VAL A 304 -12.39 -18.59 35.67
N GLU A 305 -11.23 -18.91 36.24
CA GLU A 305 -11.10 -19.89 37.32
C GLU A 305 -10.83 -19.18 38.65
N ASN A 306 -11.34 -19.72 39.77
CA ASN A 306 -11.09 -19.20 41.12
C ASN A 306 -11.37 -17.70 41.30
N ASN A 307 -12.36 -17.17 40.57
CA ASN A 307 -12.72 -15.74 40.58
C ASN A 307 -11.55 -14.80 40.28
N ARG A 308 -10.53 -15.27 39.53
CA ARG A 308 -9.34 -14.48 39.25
C ARG A 308 -8.82 -14.77 37.85
N LEU A 309 -8.51 -13.71 37.11
CA LEU A 309 -7.83 -13.79 35.82
C LEU A 309 -6.54 -12.98 35.90
N TYR A 310 -5.40 -13.62 35.61
CA TYR A 310 -4.12 -12.95 35.48
C TYR A 310 -3.69 -12.97 34.01
N LEU A 311 -3.28 -11.82 33.50
CA LEU A 311 -2.74 -11.64 32.15
C LEU A 311 -1.38 -10.96 32.26
N SER A 312 -0.35 -11.61 31.74
CA SER A 312 0.99 -11.05 31.61
C SER A 312 1.08 -10.01 30.48
N ARG A 313 2.18 -9.24 30.41
CA ARG A 313 2.44 -8.28 29.32
C ARG A 313 2.21 -8.86 27.92
N GLU A 314 2.60 -10.11 27.70
CA GLU A 314 2.53 -10.75 26.38
C GLU A 314 1.09 -11.12 25.96
N GLU A 315 0.17 -11.17 26.93
CA GLU A 315 -1.25 -11.50 26.73
C GLU A 315 -2.13 -10.25 26.58
N LEU A 316 -1.57 -9.06 26.81
CA LEU A 316 -2.28 -7.77 26.69
C LEU A 316 -2.12 -7.18 25.28
N ASP A 317 -3.22 -6.68 24.72
CA ASP A 317 -3.21 -6.01 23.42
C ASP A 317 -2.57 -4.63 23.52
N ASN A 318 -1.58 -4.40 22.65
CA ASN A 318 -0.59 -3.31 22.64
C ASN A 318 0.72 -3.60 23.43
N PRO A 319 0.73 -3.92 24.75
CA PRO A 319 1.95 -4.20 25.52
C PRO A 319 2.78 -5.39 25.02
N ARG A 320 2.15 -6.41 24.43
CA ARG A 320 2.83 -7.55 23.79
C ARG A 320 3.78 -7.19 22.65
N LYS A 321 3.75 -5.94 22.16
CA LYS A 321 4.62 -5.50 21.07
C LYS A 321 5.93 -4.97 21.63
N SER A 322 7.04 -5.54 21.16
CA SER A 322 8.40 -5.18 21.59
C SER A 322 8.74 -3.68 21.55
N LYS A 323 8.12 -2.93 20.65
CA LYS A 323 8.25 -1.46 20.55
C LYS A 323 7.70 -0.67 21.76
N THR A 324 7.04 -1.33 22.71
CA THR A 324 6.41 -0.71 23.89
C THR A 324 7.05 -1.14 25.21
N TRP A 325 8.11 -1.97 25.16
CA TRP A 325 8.74 -2.57 26.34
C TRP A 325 9.66 -1.61 27.12
N ASP A 326 9.94 -0.45 26.56
CA ASP A 326 10.51 0.69 27.28
C ASP A 326 9.54 1.23 28.34
N ILE A 327 8.23 1.12 28.10
CA ILE A 327 7.15 1.51 29.01
C ILE A 327 6.65 0.31 29.82
N TYR A 328 6.21 -0.76 29.15
CA TYR A 328 5.66 -1.96 29.79
C TYR A 328 6.77 -2.99 30.05
N LYS A 329 7.26 -3.03 31.28
CA LYS A 329 8.33 -3.92 31.73
C LYS A 329 7.88 -5.39 31.78
N GLU A 330 8.83 -6.32 31.92
CA GLU A 330 8.57 -7.76 31.84
C GLU A 330 7.63 -8.26 32.95
N ASP A 331 7.67 -7.59 34.10
CA ASP A 331 6.79 -7.79 35.26
C ASP A 331 5.44 -7.08 35.15
N PHE A 332 5.19 -6.33 34.07
CA PHE A 332 3.89 -5.70 33.83
C PHE A 332 2.83 -6.77 33.56
N GLY A 333 1.70 -6.67 34.26
CA GLY A 333 0.56 -7.56 34.09
C GLY A 333 -0.70 -6.95 34.70
N VAL A 334 -1.84 -7.56 34.38
CA VAL A 334 -3.15 -7.18 34.92
C VAL A 334 -3.75 -8.39 35.62
N THR A 335 -4.17 -8.18 36.86
CA THR A 335 -5.04 -9.12 37.57
C THR A 335 -6.45 -8.54 37.60
N VAL A 336 -7.43 -9.32 37.16
CA VAL A 336 -8.86 -9.05 37.35
C VAL A 336 -9.40 -9.99 38.41
N SER A 337 -10.00 -9.43 39.45
CA SER A 337 -10.69 -10.16 40.50
C SER A 337 -12.19 -10.05 40.31
N PHE A 338 -12.88 -11.19 40.38
CA PHE A 338 -14.32 -11.29 40.21
C PHE A 338 -14.98 -11.62 41.55
N SER A 339 -16.25 -11.30 41.66
CA SER A 339 -17.11 -11.63 42.79
C SER A 339 -18.40 -12.19 42.24
N ASP A 340 -18.95 -13.22 42.90
CA ASP A 340 -20.21 -13.81 42.47
C ASP A 340 -21.35 -12.78 42.67
N PRO A 341 -22.08 -12.39 41.62
CA PRO A 341 -23.20 -11.47 41.75
C PRO A 341 -24.34 -12.02 42.60
N ALA A 342 -24.41 -13.33 42.85
CA ALA A 342 -25.40 -13.93 43.76
C ALA A 342 -25.01 -13.84 45.24
N LEU A 343 -23.78 -13.41 45.56
CA LEU A 343 -23.24 -13.28 46.92
C LEU A 343 -23.07 -11.82 47.37
N MET A 344 -23.45 -10.85 46.52
CA MET A 344 -23.56 -9.42 46.83
C MET A 344 -25.03 -9.06 47.05
#